data_AF-A0A3A6PL13-F1
#
_entry.id   AF-A0A3A6PL13-F1
#
_cell.length_a   1.000
_cell.length_b   1.000
_cell.length_c   1.000
_cell.angle_alpha   90.00
_cell.angle_beta   90.00
_cell.angle_gamma   90.00
#
_symmetry.space_group_name_H-M   'P 1'
#
loop_
_entity.id
_entity.type
_entity.pdbx_description
1 polymer ?
#
loop_
_entity_poly.entity_id
_entity_poly.type
_entity_poly.pdbx_seq_one_letter_code
_entity_poly.pdbx_strand_id
1 'polypeptide(L)'
;MMVQPMAVFDGYTYLQSSDVTITMQSNLNLYVASVTNAKSSVSNIGGNIQLQEWSGTSWINLVPSHTYSAKNVTSANGNTSKTVRSGYYYRAKVTHTITHNGITETVTEYSDTVLAH
;
A
#
# COMPACT_ATOMS: atom_id res chain seq x y z
N MET A 1 -10.57 -14.52 -6.31
CA MET A 1 -9.90 -13.21 -6.36
C MET A 1 -10.70 -12.28 -5.46
N MET A 2 -10.18 -11.95 -4.28
CA MET A 2 -10.79 -10.93 -3.42
C MET A 2 -10.32 -9.59 -3.96
N VAL A 3 -11.26 -8.72 -4.35
CA VAL A 3 -10.97 -7.35 -4.81
C VAL A 3 -11.35 -6.44 -3.65
N GLN A 4 -10.38 -5.69 -3.13
CA GLN A 4 -10.64 -4.70 -2.10
C GLN A 4 -11.34 -3.49 -2.75
N PRO A 5 -12.32 -2.83 -2.09
CA PRO A 5 -12.89 -1.60 -2.62
C PRO A 5 -11.85 -0.49 -2.62
N MET A 6 -11.65 0.12 -3.79
CA MET A 6 -10.86 1.35 -3.98
C MET A 6 -11.32 2.43 -2.99
N ALA A 7 -10.37 3.01 -2.25
CA ALA A 7 -10.63 4.16 -1.39
C ALA A 7 -10.67 5.43 -2.23
N VAL A 8 -11.77 6.19 -2.17
CA VAL A 8 -11.92 7.50 -2.84
C VAL A 8 -11.96 8.60 -1.78
N PHE A 9 -11.27 9.71 -2.05
CA PHE A 9 -11.12 10.78 -1.08
C PHE A 9 -11.62 12.13 -1.60
N ASP A 10 -12.74 12.59 -1.02
CA ASP A 10 -13.36 13.87 -1.40
C ASP A 10 -12.75 15.07 -0.67
N GLY A 11 -12.15 14.87 0.50
CA GLY A 11 -11.59 15.94 1.35
C GLY A 11 -10.18 16.42 0.95
N TYR A 12 -9.51 15.74 0.03
CA TYR A 12 -8.17 16.11 -0.42
C TYR A 12 -8.22 16.95 -1.71
N THR A 13 -7.27 17.86 -1.84
CA THR A 13 -7.07 18.76 -2.98
C THR A 13 -6.52 18.01 -4.19
N TYR A 14 -5.55 17.13 -3.98
CA TYR A 14 -4.83 16.44 -5.07
C TYR A 14 -4.99 14.93 -5.01
N LEU A 15 -5.07 14.33 -3.82
CA LEU A 15 -5.26 12.90 -3.68
C LEU A 15 -6.69 12.52 -4.07
N GLN A 16 -6.82 11.58 -5.02
CA GLN A 16 -8.09 11.14 -5.58
C GLN A 16 -8.53 9.80 -4.99
N SER A 17 -7.69 8.79 -5.16
CA SER A 17 -7.98 7.43 -4.73
C SER A 17 -6.71 6.64 -4.47
N SER A 18 -6.85 5.56 -3.72
CA SER A 18 -5.81 4.57 -3.50
C SER A 18 -6.37 3.16 -3.56
N ASP A 19 -5.46 2.22 -3.82
CA ASP A 19 -5.74 0.79 -3.74
C ASP A 19 -4.53 0.07 -3.14
N VAL A 20 -4.82 -0.95 -2.32
CA VAL A 20 -3.81 -1.86 -1.78
C VAL A 20 -4.33 -3.28 -1.88
N THR A 21 -3.63 -4.11 -2.64
CA THR A 21 -3.92 -5.53 -2.79
C THR A 21 -2.79 -6.37 -2.22
N ILE A 22 -3.17 -7.44 -1.51
CA ILE A 22 -2.25 -8.43 -0.95
C ILE A 22 -2.64 -9.83 -1.45
N THR A 23 -1.65 -10.61 -1.88
CA THR A 23 -1.88 -11.95 -2.43
C THR A 23 -0.79 -12.91 -1.95
N MET A 24 -1.18 -14.07 -1.44
CA MET A 24 -0.26 -15.18 -1.21
C MET A 24 0.02 -15.88 -2.55
N GLN A 25 1.28 -15.89 -2.96
CA GLN A 25 1.76 -16.68 -4.09
C GLN A 25 2.33 -18.01 -3.60
N SER A 26 2.72 -18.88 -4.53
CA SER A 26 3.37 -20.15 -4.22
C SER A 26 4.63 -19.97 -3.38
N ASN A 27 5.02 -20.99 -2.63
CA ASN A 27 6.23 -21.04 -1.80
C ASN A 27 6.28 -19.96 -0.69
N LEU A 28 5.12 -19.66 -0.09
CA LEU A 28 4.99 -18.65 0.97
C LEU A 28 5.54 -17.28 0.54
N ASN A 29 5.44 -16.94 -0.74
CA ASN A 29 5.83 -15.64 -1.24
C ASN A 29 4.63 -14.72 -1.23
N LEU A 30 4.66 -13.71 -0.38
CA LEU A 30 3.60 -12.75 -0.27
C LEU A 30 3.87 -11.56 -1.20
N TYR A 31 2.93 -11.30 -2.10
CA TYR A 31 2.98 -10.18 -3.02
C TYR A 31 2.02 -9.08 -2.58
N VAL A 32 2.49 -7.83 -2.59
CA VAL A 32 1.69 -6.64 -2.33
C VAL A 32 1.81 -5.71 -3.53
N ALA A 33 0.67 -5.24 -4.01
CA ALA A 33 0.57 -4.16 -4.98
C ALA A 33 -0.17 -2.98 -4.37
N SER A 34 0.26 -1.77 -4.71
CA SER A 34 -0.37 -0.55 -4.26
C SER A 34 -0.39 0.48 -5.38
N VAL A 35 -1.48 1.23 -5.45
CA VAL A 35 -1.67 2.33 -6.40
C VAL A 35 -2.08 3.58 -5.63
N THR A 36 -1.43 4.70 -5.94
CA THR A 36 -1.86 6.03 -5.51
C THR A 36 -2.27 6.82 -6.74
N ASN A 37 -3.47 7.40 -6.74
CA ASN A 37 -3.97 8.24 -7.82
C ASN A 37 -4.22 9.67 -7.34
N ALA A 38 -3.84 10.63 -8.19
CA ALA A 38 -4.08 12.05 -8.02
C ALA A 38 -5.15 12.54 -9.02
N LYS A 39 -5.85 13.62 -8.64
CA LYS A 39 -6.87 14.31 -9.45
C LYS A 39 -6.27 15.00 -10.69
N SER A 40 -4.97 15.29 -10.65
CA SER A 40 -4.20 15.93 -11.73
C SER A 40 -2.72 15.54 -11.63
N SER A 41 -1.90 15.94 -12.63
CA SER A 41 -0.45 15.72 -12.55
C SER A 41 0.15 16.50 -11.40
N VAL A 42 0.81 15.80 -10.47
CA VAL A 42 1.38 16.38 -9.25
C VAL A 42 2.90 16.33 -9.24
N SER A 43 3.53 17.14 -8.38
CA SER A 43 5.01 17.26 -8.35
C SER A 43 5.67 15.97 -7.88
N ASN A 44 5.07 15.30 -6.90
CA ASN A 44 5.48 14.00 -6.40
C ASN A 44 4.26 13.22 -5.93
N ILE A 45 4.20 11.93 -6.26
CA ILE A 45 3.16 10.99 -5.82
C ILE A 45 3.84 9.67 -5.49
N GLY A 46 3.36 8.96 -4.48
CA GLY A 46 3.94 7.69 -4.10
C GLY A 46 3.30 7.08 -2.86
N GLY A 47 4.06 6.20 -2.23
CA GLY A 47 3.69 5.63 -0.94
C GLY A 47 4.78 4.75 -0.34
N ASN A 48 4.54 4.32 0.90
CA ASN A 48 5.39 3.38 1.62
C ASN A 48 4.58 2.15 2.02
N ILE A 49 4.97 0.99 1.50
CA ILE A 49 4.38 -0.30 1.78
C ILE A 49 5.11 -0.92 2.98
N GLN A 50 4.41 -1.03 4.10
CA GLN A 50 4.87 -1.70 5.30
C GLN A 50 4.11 -3.02 5.48
N LEU A 51 4.79 -4.14 5.25
CA LEU A 51 4.19 -5.45 5.52
C LEU A 51 4.09 -5.69 7.02
N GLN A 52 2.98 -6.25 7.48
CA GLN A 52 2.74 -6.58 8.88
C GLN A 52 2.36 -8.05 9.06
N GLU A 53 2.85 -8.65 10.13
CA GLU A 53 2.52 -10.02 10.57
C GLU A 53 1.72 -9.96 11.88
N TRP A 54 0.68 -10.78 12.01
CA TRP A 54 -0.07 -10.89 13.26
C TRP A 54 0.64 -11.80 14.25
N SER A 55 1.00 -11.26 15.42
CA SER A 55 1.65 -12.02 16.50
C SER A 55 0.69 -12.87 17.34
N GLY A 56 -0.62 -12.75 17.10
CA GLY A 56 -1.68 -13.28 17.98
C GLY A 56 -2.36 -12.18 18.80
N THR A 57 -1.67 -11.07 19.08
CA THR A 57 -2.20 -9.94 19.85
C THR A 57 -1.98 -8.57 19.19
N SER A 58 -1.00 -8.47 18.29
CA SER A 58 -0.62 -7.22 17.64
C SER A 58 -0.05 -7.43 16.24
N TRP A 59 -0.13 -6.39 15.41
CA TRP A 59 0.49 -6.37 14.09
C TRP A 59 1.94 -5.89 14.19
N ILE A 60 2.88 -6.75 13.82
CA ILE A 60 4.33 -6.50 13.85
C ILE A 60 4.82 -6.08 12.47
N ASN A 61 5.49 -4.94 12.38
CA ASN A 61 6.10 -4.46 11.13
C ASN A 61 7.27 -5.36 10.72
N LEU A 62 7.21 -5.91 9.51
CA LEU A 62 8.32 -6.63 8.91
C LEU A 62 9.26 -5.68 8.17
N VAL A 63 10.57 -5.83 8.35
CA VAL A 63 11.59 -4.98 7.72
C VAL A 63 12.24 -5.67 6.51
N PRO A 64 12.60 -4.93 5.44
CA PRO A 64 12.38 -3.49 5.24
C PRO A 64 10.93 -3.19 4.78
N SER A 65 10.52 -1.93 4.90
CA SER A 65 9.39 -1.39 4.12
C SER A 65 9.84 -1.06 2.70
N HIS A 66 8.89 -0.88 1.80
CA HIS A 66 9.17 -0.57 0.40
C HIS A 66 8.53 0.77 0.02
N THR A 67 9.35 1.75 -0.37
CA THR A 67 8.87 3.05 -0.83
C THR A 67 8.85 3.09 -2.36
N TYR A 68 7.80 3.67 -2.92
CA TYR A 68 7.69 3.97 -4.34
C TYR A 68 7.29 5.44 -4.53
N SER A 69 7.77 6.05 -5.60
CA SER A 69 7.36 7.40 -5.98
C SER A 69 7.54 7.67 -7.47
N ALA A 70 6.80 8.65 -7.96
CA ALA A 70 6.88 9.18 -9.30
C ALA A 70 6.64 10.71 -9.27
N LYS A 71 7.08 11.42 -10.31
CA LYS A 71 7.00 12.89 -10.41
C LYS A 71 6.31 13.30 -11.69
N ASN A 72 5.56 14.40 -11.64
CA ASN A 72 4.86 15.00 -12.78
C ASN A 72 3.88 14.02 -13.47
N VAL A 73 3.22 13.17 -12.68
CA VAL A 73 2.25 12.17 -13.14
C VAL A 73 1.00 12.18 -12.27
N THR A 74 -0.06 11.55 -12.74
CA THR A 74 -1.36 11.41 -12.04
C THR A 74 -1.47 10.11 -11.24
N SER A 75 -0.57 9.14 -11.43
CA SER A 75 -0.63 7.85 -10.75
C SER A 75 0.78 7.34 -10.46
N ALA A 76 0.94 6.67 -9.33
CA ALA A 76 2.14 5.91 -9.00
C ALA A 76 1.77 4.52 -8.50
N ASN A 77 2.54 3.53 -8.94
CA ASN A 77 2.37 2.15 -8.56
C ASN A 77 3.60 1.69 -7.78
N GLY A 78 3.34 0.93 -6.71
CA GLY A 78 4.37 0.25 -5.95
C GLY A 78 4.03 -1.23 -5.85
N ASN A 79 5.04 -2.08 -5.90
CA ASN A 79 4.87 -3.48 -5.59
C ASN A 79 6.06 -4.00 -4.80
N THR A 80 5.82 -5.02 -4.00
CA THR A 80 6.88 -5.72 -3.27
C THR A 80 6.49 -7.17 -3.08
N SER A 81 7.49 -8.03 -2.98
CA SER A 81 7.31 -9.44 -2.67
C SER A 81 8.22 -9.82 -1.51
N LYS A 82 7.75 -10.71 -0.65
CA LYS A 82 8.51 -11.16 0.51
C LYS A 82 8.14 -12.59 0.87
N THR A 83 9.16 -13.43 1.03
CA THR A 83 8.98 -14.75 1.62
C THR A 83 8.61 -14.61 3.09
N VAL A 84 7.51 -15.26 3.47
CA VAL A 84 6.96 -15.28 4.83
C VAL A 84 6.94 -16.69 5.39
N ARG A 85 6.49 -16.84 6.64
CA ARG A 85 6.35 -18.15 7.30
C ARG A 85 4.89 -18.57 7.33
N SER A 86 4.64 -19.87 7.20
CA SER A 86 3.30 -20.43 7.28
C SER A 86 2.73 -20.34 8.71
N GLY A 87 1.41 -20.35 8.81
CA GLY A 87 0.67 -20.31 10.08
C GLY A 87 0.42 -18.92 10.66
N TYR A 88 0.76 -17.86 9.92
CA TYR A 88 0.57 -16.47 10.36
C TYR A 88 -0.33 -15.70 9.39
N TYR A 89 -1.05 -14.72 9.94
CA TYR A 89 -1.80 -13.75 9.14
C TYR A 89 -0.91 -12.56 8.78
N TYR A 90 -1.06 -12.09 7.55
CA TYR A 90 -0.34 -10.94 7.02
C TYR A 90 -1.31 -9.88 6.48
N ARG A 91 -0.90 -8.62 6.57
CA ARG A 91 -1.56 -7.49 5.88
C ARG A 91 -0.51 -6.46 5.46
N ALA A 92 -0.81 -5.67 4.44
CA ALA A 92 -0.06 -4.49 4.09
C ALA A 92 -0.66 -3.26 4.80
N LYS A 93 0.21 -2.42 5.37
CA LYS A 93 -0.10 -1.04 5.74
C LYS A 93 0.59 -0.15 4.72
N VAL A 94 -0.16 0.63 3.95
CA VAL A 94 0.43 1.55 2.97
C VAL A 94 0.13 2.98 3.37
N THR A 95 1.18 3.79 3.45
CA THR A 95 1.04 5.24 3.60
C THR A 95 1.21 5.88 2.23
N HIS A 96 0.11 6.35 1.64
CA HIS A 96 0.11 7.05 0.36
C HIS A 96 0.41 8.52 0.57
N THR A 97 1.21 9.12 -0.31
CA THR A 97 1.61 10.52 -0.18
C THR A 97 1.63 11.20 -1.53
N ILE A 98 1.02 12.38 -1.59
CA ILE A 98 1.08 13.31 -2.73
C ILE A 98 1.62 14.64 -2.24
N THR A 99 2.53 15.23 -3.01
CA THR A 99 3.04 16.58 -2.80
C THR A 99 2.91 17.37 -4.08
N HIS A 100 2.23 18.51 -4.03
CA HIS A 100 2.11 19.43 -5.16
C HIS A 100 1.96 20.88 -4.68
N ASN A 101 2.67 21.82 -5.31
CA ASN A 101 2.61 23.25 -5.00
C ASN A 101 2.75 23.57 -3.50
N GLY A 102 3.62 22.85 -2.79
CA GLY A 102 3.86 23.03 -1.35
C GLY A 102 2.83 22.37 -0.42
N ILE A 103 1.76 21.78 -0.94
CA ILE A 103 0.78 21.01 -0.16
C ILE A 103 1.17 19.54 -0.18
N THR A 104 1.19 18.90 1.00
CA THR A 104 1.40 17.44 1.12
C THR A 104 0.18 16.80 1.75
N GLU A 105 -0.32 15.76 1.09
CA GLU A 105 -1.49 15.00 1.48
C GLU A 105 -1.08 13.55 1.71
N THR A 106 -1.44 13.03 2.88
CA THR A 106 -1.05 11.69 3.30
C THR A 106 -2.25 10.96 3.85
N VAL A 107 -2.41 9.70 3.43
CA VAL A 107 -3.41 8.78 3.96
C VAL A 107 -2.81 7.41 4.18
N THR A 108 -3.27 6.71 5.22
CA THR A 108 -2.88 5.33 5.49
C THR A 108 -4.04 4.41 5.14
N GLU A 109 -3.77 3.41 4.30
CA GLU A 109 -4.69 2.34 3.96
C GLU A 109 -4.11 0.99 4.42
N TYR A 110 -5.00 0.06 4.73
CA TYR A 110 -4.64 -1.31 5.03
C TYR A 110 -5.22 -2.23 3.97
N SER A 111 -4.47 -3.25 3.57
CA SER A 111 -5.04 -4.33 2.79
C SER A 111 -5.95 -5.21 3.66
N ASP A 112 -6.67 -6.11 2.99
CA ASP A 112 -7.21 -7.33 3.57
C ASP A 112 -6.12 -8.15 4.31
N THR A 113 -6.56 -9.12 5.11
CA THR A 113 -5.68 -10.06 5.78
C THR A 113 -5.61 -11.37 5.00
N VAL A 114 -4.42 -11.96 4.93
CA VAL A 114 -4.20 -13.26 4.28
C VAL A 114 -3.46 -14.22 5.19
N LEU A 115 -3.93 -15.47 5.25
CA LEU A 115 -3.27 -16.55 5.97
C LEU A 115 -2.21 -17.21 5.08
N ALA A 116 -0.96 -17.23 5.54
CA ALA A 116 0.09 -18.00 4.87
C ALA A 116 -0.03 -19.48 5.21
N HIS A 117 -0.27 -20.31 4.20
CA HIS A 117 -0.35 -21.77 4.29
C HIS A 117 0.21 -22.41 3.04
#